data_AF-A0A7Y9PFC2-F1
#
_entry.id   AF-A0A7Y9PFC2-F1
#
_cell.length_a   1.000
_cell.length_b   1.000
_cell.length_c   1.000
_cell.angle_alpha   90.00
_cell.angle_beta   90.00
_cell.angle_gamma   90.00
#
_symmetry.space_group_name_H-M   'P 1'
#
loop_
_entity.id
_entity.type
_entity.pdbx_description
1 polymer ?
#
loop_
_entity_poly.entity_id
_entity_poly.type
_entity_poly.pdbx_seq_one_letter_code
_entity_poly.pdbx_strand_id
1 'polypeptide(L)'
;MARSESYQCDVCGNQKNDSELWWMAWVDCFEGISPNEDQPLIKLTRWQPRQAHEEGVKHLCGARCAGTLLDRWMSGQHENPDAHCESL
;
A
#
# COMPACT_ATOMS: atom_id res chain seq x y z
N MET A 1 21.15 21.09 -0.36
CA MET A 1 20.46 20.77 -1.63
C MET A 1 19.21 19.99 -1.27
N ALA A 2 18.02 20.57 -1.44
CA ALA A 2 16.78 19.84 -1.21
C ALA A 2 16.55 18.96 -2.45
N ARG A 3 16.67 17.63 -2.32
CA ARG A 3 16.18 16.72 -3.35
C ARG A 3 14.68 16.99 -3.48
N SER A 4 14.23 17.46 -4.63
CA SER A 4 12.82 17.43 -4.99
C SER A 4 12.45 15.95 -5.21
N GLU A 5 12.01 15.30 -4.14
CA GLU A 5 11.51 13.94 -4.22
C GLU A 5 10.15 13.96 -4.91
N SER A 6 10.10 13.30 -6.06
CA SER A 6 8.89 13.13 -6.85
C SER A 6 8.26 11.79 -6.52
N TYR A 7 7.07 11.81 -5.93
CA TYR A 7 6.29 10.60 -5.66
C TYR A 7 5.29 10.37 -6.79
N GLN A 8 5.10 9.11 -7.17
CA GLN A 8 4.20 8.71 -8.24
C GLN A 8 3.12 7.78 -7.69
N CYS A 9 1.87 7.99 -8.10
CA CYS A 9 0.77 7.10 -7.73
C CYS A 9 0.95 5.71 -8.36
N ASP A 10 0.97 4.66 -7.55
CA ASP A 10 1.11 3.26 -8.00
C ASP A 10 -0.07 2.75 -8.83
N VAL A 11 -1.21 3.46 -8.84
CA VAL A 11 -2.42 3.04 -9.55
C VAL A 11 -2.55 3.71 -10.92
N CYS A 12 -2.29 5.02 -11.01
CA CYS A 12 -2.53 5.79 -12.24
C CYS A 12 -1.28 6.48 -12.81
N GLY A 13 -0.15 6.46 -12.10
CA GLY A 13 1.09 7.10 -12.55
C GLY A 13 1.16 8.62 -12.38
N ASN A 14 0.15 9.26 -11.78
CA ASN A 14 0.18 10.71 -11.52
C ASN A 14 1.28 11.09 -10.54
N GLN A 15 1.91 12.24 -10.78
CA GLN A 15 2.92 12.82 -9.89
C GLN A 15 2.27 13.52 -8.70
N LYS A 16 2.92 13.45 -7.54
CA LYS A 16 2.45 14.14 -6.34
C LYS A 16 2.45 15.64 -6.51
N ASN A 17 1.28 16.22 -6.31
CA ASN A 17 1.07 17.65 -6.16
C ASN A 17 0.67 17.98 -4.71
N ASP A 18 0.67 19.27 -4.39
CA ASP A 18 0.30 19.78 -3.05
C ASP A 18 -1.22 19.91 -2.85
N SER A 19 -2.01 19.79 -3.93
CA SER A 19 -3.45 20.03 -3.93
C SER A 19 -4.31 18.80 -3.64
N GLU A 20 -3.77 17.59 -3.78
CA GLU A 20 -4.51 16.35 -3.59
C GLU A 20 -4.31 15.76 -2.19
N LEU A 21 -5.34 15.09 -1.66
CA LEU A 21 -5.22 14.26 -0.47
C LEU A 21 -4.55 12.94 -0.86
N TRP A 22 -3.30 12.75 -0.44
CA TRP A 22 -2.53 11.54 -0.71
C TRP A 22 -2.66 10.53 0.43
N TRP A 23 -2.57 9.25 0.04
CA TRP A 23 -2.60 8.11 0.94
C TRP A 23 -1.37 7.24 0.73
N MET A 24 -1.08 6.42 1.74
CA MET A 24 0.01 5.46 1.73
C MET A 24 -0.52 4.11 2.17
N ALA A 25 -0.05 3.04 1.53
CA ALA A 25 -0.43 1.68 1.89
C ALA A 25 0.76 0.72 1.90
N TRP A 26 0.65 -0.33 2.71
CA TRP A 26 1.60 -1.44 2.78
C TRP A 26 0.83 -2.74 2.80
N VAL A 27 1.43 -3.77 2.20
CA VAL A 27 1.05 -5.15 2.44
C VAL A 27 2.02 -5.69 3.48
N ASP A 28 1.47 -6.29 4.51
CA ASP A 28 2.17 -6.88 5.63
C ASP A 28 1.44 -8.18 5.99
N CYS A 29 1.83 -8.78 7.10
CA CYS A 29 1.24 -10.00 7.62
C CYS A 29 0.72 -9.82 9.03
N PHE A 30 -0.48 -10.34 9.25
CA PHE A 30 -1.02 -10.52 10.57
C PHE A 30 -0.60 -11.89 11.06
N GLU A 31 0.32 -11.92 12.03
CA GLU A 31 0.85 -13.16 12.62
C GLU A 31 -0.24 -13.84 13.45
N GLY A 32 -0.51 -15.10 13.13
CA GLY A 32 -1.40 -15.97 13.89
C GLY A 32 -0.74 -16.55 15.13
N ILE A 33 -1.49 -17.34 15.92
CA ILE A 33 -0.92 -18.03 17.10
C ILE A 33 -0.11 -19.25 16.64
N SER A 34 -0.49 -19.85 15.51
CA SER A 34 0.22 -20.95 14.86
C SER A 34 0.70 -20.56 13.46
N PRO A 35 1.77 -21.17 12.91
CA PRO A 35 2.36 -20.81 11.60
C PRO A 35 1.43 -20.88 10.38
N ASN A 36 0.28 -21.54 10.50
CA ASN A 36 -0.72 -21.66 9.41
C ASN A 36 -1.91 -20.72 9.60
N GLU A 37 -1.84 -19.83 10.59
CA GLU A 37 -2.89 -18.86 10.90
C GLU A 37 -2.51 -17.45 10.45
N ASP A 38 -1.34 -17.28 9.83
CA ASP A 38 -0.90 -16.01 9.28
C ASP A 38 -1.82 -15.57 8.14
N GLN A 39 -2.18 -14.28 8.15
CA GLN A 39 -3.09 -13.71 7.17
C GLN A 39 -2.48 -12.46 6.54
N PRO A 40 -2.57 -12.30 5.21
CA PRO A 40 -2.18 -11.05 4.57
C PRO A 40 -2.98 -9.86 5.12
N LEU A 41 -2.27 -8.78 5.39
CA LEU A 41 -2.80 -7.54 5.94
C LEU A 41 -2.47 -6.38 5.02
N ILE A 42 -3.47 -5.58 4.65
CA ILE A 42 -3.23 -4.28 4.02
C ILE A 42 -3.45 -3.15 5.02
N LYS A 43 -2.42 -2.32 5.20
CA LYS A 43 -2.48 -1.10 6.02
C LYS A 43 -2.68 0.10 5.10
N LEU A 44 -3.64 0.96 5.40
CA LEU A 44 -3.89 2.21 4.67
C LEU A 44 -3.90 3.39 5.64
N THR A 45 -3.15 4.44 5.32
CA THR A 45 -3.09 5.65 6.15
C THR A 45 -2.98 6.92 5.31
N ARG A 46 -3.21 8.08 5.94
CA ARG A 46 -2.99 9.39 5.33
C ARG A 46 -1.50 9.62 5.07
N TRP A 47 -1.19 10.45 4.08
CA TRP A 47 0.18 10.86 3.78
C TRP A 47 0.97 11.30 5.02
N GLN A 48 2.16 10.71 5.18
CA GLN A 48 3.11 11.10 6.21
C GLN A 48 4.51 11.12 5.58
N PRO A 49 5.21 12.27 5.55
CA PRO A 49 6.46 12.41 4.79
C PRO A 49 7.60 11.47 5.18
N ARG A 50 7.74 11.10 6.45
CA ARG A 50 8.81 10.18 6.90
C ARG A 50 8.58 8.77 6.38
N GLN A 51 7.34 8.30 6.41
CA GLN A 51 6.96 6.95 5.98
C GLN A 51 6.83 6.83 4.46
N ALA A 52 6.68 7.95 3.74
CA ALA A 52 6.65 7.95 2.27
C ALA A 52 7.95 7.43 1.62
N HIS A 53 9.04 7.33 2.40
CA HIS A 53 10.33 6.78 1.98
C HIS A 53 10.55 5.32 2.36
N GLU A 54 9.65 4.74 3.15
CA GLU A 54 9.82 3.36 3.60
C GLU A 54 9.73 2.40 2.41
N GLU A 55 10.52 1.34 2.47
CA GLU A 55 10.50 0.31 1.43
C GLU A 55 9.13 -0.37 1.39
N GLY A 56 8.64 -0.68 0.19
CA GLY A 56 7.35 -1.34 -0.01
C GLY A 56 6.12 -0.43 0.13
N VAL A 57 6.27 0.85 0.50
CA VAL A 57 5.14 1.79 0.55
C VAL A 57 4.54 2.00 -0.84
N LYS A 58 3.21 1.98 -0.93
CA LYS A 58 2.44 2.36 -2.10
C LYS A 58 1.92 3.78 -1.93
N HIS A 59 2.14 4.64 -2.92
CA HIS A 59 1.65 6.01 -2.94
C HIS A 59 0.36 6.10 -3.75
N LEU A 60 -0.65 6.79 -3.21
CA LEU A 60 -2.00 6.79 -3.77
C LEU A 60 -2.56 8.20 -3.83
N CYS A 61 -2.92 8.66 -5.05
CA CYS A 61 -3.54 9.97 -5.24
C CYS A 61 -5.06 9.88 -5.04
N GLY A 62 -5.53 10.36 -3.89
CA GLY A 62 -6.95 10.43 -3.57
C GLY A 62 -7.63 9.08 -3.25
N ALA A 63 -8.89 9.18 -2.82
CA ALA A 63 -9.68 8.04 -2.37
C ALA A 63 -9.97 7.03 -3.48
N ARG A 64 -10.11 7.48 -4.74
CA ARG A 64 -10.40 6.58 -5.86
C ARG A 64 -9.25 5.60 -6.11
N CYS A 65 -8.01 6.09 -6.17
CA CYS A 65 -6.84 5.23 -6.36
C CYS A 65 -6.62 4.31 -5.15
N ALA A 66 -6.82 4.81 -3.93
CA ALA A 66 -6.78 3.98 -2.74
C ALA A 66 -7.81 2.84 -2.77
N GLY A 67 -9.05 3.14 -3.17
CA GLY A 67 -10.10 2.14 -3.36
C GLY A 67 -9.75 1.11 -4.43
N THR A 68 -9.18 1.53 -5.57
CA THR A 68 -8.72 0.60 -6.62
C THR A 68 -7.60 -0.32 -6.13
N LEU A 69 -6.67 0.17 -5.31
CA LEU A 69 -5.64 -0.70 -4.71
C LEU A 69 -6.27 -1.74 -3.79
N LEU A 70 -7.18 -1.31 -2.89
CA LEU A 70 -7.88 -2.21 -1.98
C LEU A 70 -8.70 -3.28 -2.73
N ASP A 71 -9.41 -2.88 -3.79
CA ASP A 71 -10.18 -3.77 -4.65
C ASP A 71 -9.30 -4.86 -5.27
N ARG A 72 -8.17 -4.46 -5.89
CA ARG A 72 -7.19 -5.39 -6.46
C ARG A 72 -6.61 -6.34 -5.42
N TRP A 73 -6.31 -5.82 -4.22
CA TRP A 73 -5.80 -6.64 -3.12
C TRP A 73 -6.85 -7.67 -2.69
N MET A 74 -8.10 -7.25 -2.45
CA MET A 74 -9.19 -8.16 -2.07
C MET A 74 -9.46 -9.25 -3.13
N SER A 75 -9.45 -8.89 -4.42
CA SER A 75 -9.60 -9.88 -5.50
C SER A 75 -8.45 -10.90 -5.50
N GLY A 76 -7.21 -10.45 -5.35
CA GLY A 76 -6.05 -11.35 -5.28
C GLY A 76 -6.11 -12.31 -4.09
N GLN A 77 -6.53 -11.82 -2.92
CA GLN A 77 -6.74 -12.64 -1.73
C GLN A 77 -7.90 -13.64 -1.90
N HIS A 78 -8.94 -13.26 -2.63
CA HIS A 78 -10.05 -14.15 -2.91
C HIS A 78 -9.66 -15.29 -3.86
N GLU A 79 -8.86 -14.99 -4.89
CA GLU A 79 -8.40 -15.97 -5.88
C GLU A 79 -7.33 -16.92 -5.30
N ASN A 80 -6.47 -16.43 -4.42
CA ASN A 80 -5.43 -17.22 -3.76
C ASN A 80 -5.40 -16.94 -2.25
N PRO A 81 -6.30 -17.55 -1.47
CA PRO A 81 -6.36 -17.35 -0.01
C PRO A 81 -5.18 -17.99 0.72
N ASP A 82 -4.54 -18.98 0.10
CA ASP A 82 -3.31 -19.63 0.57
C ASP A 82 -2.06 -18.91 0.05
N ALA A 83 -2.20 -17.72 -0.56
CA ALA A 83 -1.09 -16.79 -0.72
C ALA A 83 -0.66 -16.34 0.69
N HIS A 84 0.10 -17.23 1.32
CA HIS A 84 0.68 -17.01 2.62
C HIS A 84 1.61 -15.80 2.54
N CYS A 85 2.03 -15.36 3.71
CA CYS A 85 3.11 -14.42 3.94
C CYS A 85 4.46 -14.92 3.38
N GLU A 86 4.49 -15.33 2.11
CA GLU A 86 5.70 -15.69 1.39
C GLU A 86 6.50 -14.41 1.23
N SER A 87 7.50 -14.32 2.10
CA SER A 87 8.55 -13.32 2.19
C SER A 87 8.77 -12.54 0.89
N LEU A 88 8.47 -11.24 0.95
CA LEU A 88 9.31 -10.26 0.28
C LEU A 88 10.74 -10.34 0.84
#